data_AF-A0A7W0QH80-F1
#
_entry.id   AF-A0A7W0QH80-F1
#
_cell.length_a   1.000
_cell.length_b   1.000
_cell.length_c   1.000
_cell.angle_alpha   90.00
_cell.angle_beta   90.00
_cell.angle_gamma   90.00
#
_symmetry.space_group_name_H-M   'P 1'
#
loop_
_entity.id
_entity.type
_entity.pdbx_description
1 polymer ?
#
loop_
_entity_poly.entity_id
_entity_poly.type
_entity_poly.pdbx_seq_one_letter_code
_entity_poly.pdbx_strand_id
1 'polypeptide(L)'
;ADGTIPLNVGRAQRTATRDQRRALRAIHRTCAIDACTTPFDWCEVHHIWFWELGGRTDLDNLVPLCHRHHHLVHDAGWRLHLDPRDRTLTFTRPDGTIHSQTRPPGLRPPADAGRGARAGPPGTASTTAA
;
A
#
# COMPACT_ATOMS: atom_id res chain seq x y z
N ALA A 1 -4.12 33.56 -1.16
CA ALA A 1 -3.44 32.34 -0.73
C ALA A 1 -3.95 31.22 -1.62
N ASP A 2 -3.11 30.73 -2.53
CA ASP A 2 -3.46 29.65 -3.44
C ASP A 2 -3.82 28.41 -2.61
N GLY A 3 -5.11 28.05 -2.62
CA GLY A 3 -5.77 27.12 -1.70
C GLY A 3 -5.34 25.66 -1.82
N THR A 4 -4.04 25.39 -1.83
CA THR A 4 -3.49 24.04 -1.80
C THR A 4 -3.61 23.49 -0.40
N ILE A 5 -4.51 22.54 -0.20
CA ILE A 5 -4.66 21.84 1.08
C ILE A 5 -3.48 20.88 1.25
N PRO A 6 -2.70 20.96 2.34
CA PRO A 6 -1.55 20.09 2.54
C PRO A 6 -2.00 18.65 2.82
N LEU A 7 -1.55 17.72 1.97
CA LEU A 7 -1.73 16.28 2.16
C LEU A 7 -0.66 15.64 3.05
N ASN A 8 0.40 16.39 3.37
CA ASN A 8 1.47 15.98 4.26
C ASN A 8 1.53 16.99 5.40
N VAL A 9 1.15 16.55 6.60
CA VAL A 9 1.10 17.41 7.80
C VAL A 9 2.16 17.03 8.83
N GLY A 10 3.03 16.08 8.49
CA GLY A 10 4.17 15.68 9.30
C GLY A 10 3.74 15.25 10.70
N ARG A 11 4.24 15.96 11.71
CA ARG A 11 3.97 15.71 13.14
C ARG A 11 2.97 16.70 13.74
N ALA A 12 2.36 17.58 12.94
CA ALA A 12 1.43 18.59 13.44
C ALA A 12 0.08 17.99 13.88
N GLN A 13 -0.32 16.86 13.30
CA GLN A 13 -1.57 16.17 13.64
C GLN A 13 -1.35 14.67 13.68
N ARG A 14 -1.83 14.02 14.75
CA ARG A 14 -1.73 12.56 14.91
C ARG A 14 -2.64 11.82 13.93
N THR A 15 -3.86 12.29 13.76
CA THR A 15 -4.87 11.60 12.96
C THR A 15 -4.90 12.14 11.53
N ALA A 16 -5.26 11.28 10.59
CA ALA A 16 -5.37 11.67 9.19
C ALA A 16 -6.43 12.77 8.99
N THR A 17 -6.07 13.80 8.24
CA THR A 17 -6.97 14.92 7.91
C THR A 17 -8.10 14.47 6.98
N ARG A 18 -9.14 15.29 6.86
CA ARG A 18 -10.26 15.03 5.93
C ARG A 18 -9.78 14.83 4.49
N ASP A 19 -8.82 15.63 4.05
CA ASP A 19 -8.32 15.57 2.68
C ASP A 19 -7.37 14.40 2.45
N GLN A 20 -6.59 14.01 3.46
CA GLN A 20 -5.86 12.73 3.43
C GLN A 20 -6.81 11.53 3.35
N ARG A 21 -7.92 11.51 4.11
CA ARG A 21 -8.93 10.45 4.01
C ARG A 21 -9.58 10.42 2.63
N ARG A 22 -9.85 11.58 2.01
CA ARG A 22 -10.34 11.67 0.63
C ARG A 22 -9.35 11.09 -0.37
N ALA A 23 -8.07 11.44 -0.26
CA ALA A 23 -7.02 10.91 -1.10
C ALA A 23 -6.90 9.38 -0.95
N LEU A 24 -6.87 8.88 0.28
CA LEU A 24 -6.82 7.43 0.54
C LEU A 24 -8.05 6.69 0.01
N ARG A 25 -9.26 7.27 0.09
CA ARG A 25 -10.48 6.71 -0.50
C ARG A 25 -10.42 6.61 -2.03
N ALA A 26 -9.74 7.55 -2.69
CA ALA A 26 -9.55 7.50 -4.13
C ALA A 26 -8.59 6.37 -4.54
N ILE A 27 -7.64 6.02 -3.67
CA ILE A 27 -6.64 4.96 -3.89
C ILE A 27 -7.21 3.59 -3.52
N HIS A 28 -7.96 3.51 -2.42
CA HIS A 28 -8.45 2.28 -1.79
C HIS A 28 -9.97 2.31 -1.66
N ARG A 29 -10.65 1.33 -2.28
CA ARG A 29 -12.11 1.14 -2.14
C ARG A 29 -12.48 0.39 -0.86
N THR A 30 -11.57 -0.44 -0.38
CA THR A 30 -11.70 -1.31 0.79
C THR A 30 -10.46 -1.20 1.68
N CYS A 31 -10.38 -1.99 2.73
CA CYS A 31 -9.15 -2.26 3.48
C CYS A 31 -7.97 -2.55 2.53
N ALA A 32 -6.78 -2.06 2.86
CA ALA A 32 -5.60 -2.17 2.00
C ALA A 32 -5.00 -3.59 1.90
N ILE A 33 -5.38 -4.50 2.79
CA ILE A 33 -4.96 -5.91 2.74
C ILE A 33 -5.69 -6.65 1.62
N ASP A 34 -4.94 -7.44 0.86
CA ASP A 34 -5.43 -8.18 -0.30
C ASP A 34 -6.65 -9.05 0.02
N ALA A 35 -7.56 -9.17 -0.95
CA ALA A 35 -8.84 -9.87 -0.84
C ALA A 35 -9.78 -9.41 0.31
N CYS A 36 -9.42 -8.38 1.11
CA CYS A 36 -10.30 -7.85 2.13
C CYS A 36 -11.35 -6.91 1.51
N THR A 37 -12.63 -7.25 1.74
CA THR A 37 -13.77 -6.53 1.16
C THR A 37 -14.38 -5.49 2.10
N THR A 38 -13.84 -5.30 3.31
CA THR A 38 -14.35 -4.29 4.25
C THR A 38 -14.29 -2.91 3.60
N PRO A 39 -15.41 -2.18 3.47
CA PRO A 39 -15.43 -0.86 2.84
C PRO A 39 -14.49 0.13 3.52
N PHE A 40 -13.89 1.03 2.75
CA PHE A 40 -12.99 2.08 3.28
C PHE A 40 -13.59 2.87 4.45
N ASP A 41 -14.91 3.11 4.42
CA ASP A 41 -15.61 3.86 5.46
C ASP A 41 -15.64 3.16 6.82
N TRP A 42 -15.36 1.85 6.85
CA TRP A 42 -15.24 1.05 8.07
C TRP A 42 -13.78 0.78 8.43
N CYS A 43 -12.85 1.47 7.77
CA CYS A 43 -11.43 1.38 8.04
C CYS A 43 -10.93 2.55 8.89
N GLU A 44 -9.94 2.23 9.71
CA GLU A 44 -9.07 3.17 10.41
C GLU A 44 -7.88 3.49 9.53
N VAL A 45 -7.41 4.74 9.56
CA VAL A 45 -6.19 5.12 8.84
C VAL A 45 -5.00 4.85 9.74
N HIS A 46 -4.17 3.92 9.31
CA HIS A 46 -3.02 3.41 10.05
C HIS A 46 -1.71 4.00 9.50
N HIS A 47 -0.77 4.27 10.41
CA HIS A 47 0.59 4.67 10.07
C HIS A 47 1.47 3.42 9.87
N ILE A 48 2.17 3.31 8.74
CA ILE A 48 3.11 2.20 8.46
C ILE A 48 4.26 2.23 9.46
N TRP A 49 4.94 3.36 9.58
CA TRP A 49 5.80 3.68 10.71
C TRP A 49 4.95 4.36 11.77
N PHE A 50 4.80 3.70 12.92
CA PHE A 50 3.83 4.11 13.95
C PHE A 50 4.07 5.54 14.44
N TRP A 51 2.97 6.23 14.73
CA TRP A 51 3.04 7.57 15.30
C TRP A 51 3.84 7.61 16.62
N GLU A 52 3.66 6.64 17.50
CA GLU A 52 4.37 6.60 18.79
C GLU A 52 5.89 6.39 18.62
N LEU A 53 6.30 5.82 17.49
CA LEU A 53 7.70 5.63 17.12
C LEU A 53 8.27 6.79 16.28
N GLY A 54 7.51 7.90 16.12
CA GLY A 54 7.95 9.09 15.38
C GLY A 54 7.42 9.23 13.95
N GLY A 55 6.47 8.39 13.53
CA GLY A 55 5.96 8.36 12.15
C GLY A 55 5.17 9.59 11.73
N ARG A 56 5.29 10.01 10.49
CA ARG A 56 4.61 11.22 10.02
C ARG A 56 3.19 10.90 9.56
N THR A 57 2.26 11.82 9.77
CA THR A 57 0.93 11.77 9.16
C THR A 57 1.02 12.37 7.76
N ASP A 58 1.68 11.62 6.88
CA ASP A 58 1.91 11.96 5.47
C ASP A 58 1.41 10.81 4.61
N LEU A 59 0.92 11.09 3.40
CA LEU A 59 0.21 10.06 2.62
C LEU A 59 1.06 8.80 2.36
N ASP A 60 2.36 8.96 2.16
CA ASP A 60 3.34 7.87 1.97
C ASP A 60 3.54 6.98 3.20
N ASN A 61 3.03 7.38 4.37
CA ASN A 61 3.07 6.61 5.60
C ASN A 61 1.67 6.13 6.04
N LEU A 62 0.61 6.38 5.27
CA LEU A 62 -0.77 6.06 5.67
C LEU A 62 -1.43 5.01 4.77
N VAL A 63 -2.15 4.08 5.39
CA VAL A 63 -3.02 3.08 4.72
C VAL A 63 -4.32 2.85 5.49
N PRO A 64 -5.45 2.56 4.82
CA PRO A 64 -6.69 2.16 5.50
C PRO A 64 -6.68 0.67 5.88
N LEU A 65 -6.95 0.35 7.15
CA LEU A 65 -7.14 -1.02 7.64
C LEU A 65 -8.49 -1.17 8.33
N CYS A 66 -9.16 -2.31 8.12
CA CYS A 66 -10.32 -2.65 8.96
C CYS A 66 -9.86 -3.01 10.38
N HIS A 67 -10.78 -2.94 11.35
CA HIS A 67 -10.53 -3.28 12.75
C HIS A 67 -9.69 -4.56 12.92
N ARG A 68 -10.08 -5.65 12.26
CA ARG A 68 -9.35 -6.94 12.34
C ARG A 68 -7.88 -6.80 11.91
N HIS A 69 -7.61 -6.21 10.76
CA HIS A 69 -6.22 -6.07 10.28
C HIS A 69 -5.42 -5.03 11.05
N HIS A 70 -6.09 -3.99 11.56
CA HIS A 70 -5.46 -3.00 12.44
C HIS A 70 -4.92 -3.67 13.72
N HIS A 71 -5.73 -4.50 14.37
CA HIS A 71 -5.31 -5.27 15.55
C HIS A 71 -4.23 -6.32 15.26
N LEU A 72 -4.25 -6.95 14.08
CA LEU A 72 -3.17 -7.88 13.73
C LEU A 72 -1.80 -7.20 13.70
N VAL A 73 -1.75 -5.96 13.21
CA VAL A 73 -0.52 -5.17 13.12
C VAL A 73 -0.11 -4.59 14.48
N HIS A 74 -1.07 -4.09 15.26
CA HIS A 74 -0.77 -3.52 16.57
C HIS A 74 -0.43 -4.57 17.63
N ASP A 75 -1.16 -5.68 17.66
CA ASP A 75 -1.18 -6.57 18.84
C ASP A 75 -0.64 -7.98 18.54
N ALA A 76 -0.66 -8.42 17.28
CA ALA A 76 -0.34 -9.79 16.91
C ALA A 76 1.00 -9.94 16.15
N GLY A 77 1.82 -8.90 16.07
CA GLY A 77 3.15 -8.94 15.48
C GLY A 77 3.19 -9.06 13.95
N TRP A 78 2.07 -8.80 13.27
CA TRP A 78 2.06 -8.71 11.82
C TRP A 78 2.71 -7.40 11.36
N ARG A 79 3.39 -7.45 10.23
CA ARG A 79 4.20 -6.35 9.74
C ARG A 79 3.70 -5.85 8.40
N LEU A 80 3.71 -4.53 8.22
CA LEU A 80 3.40 -3.88 6.94
C LEU A 80 4.65 -3.20 6.40
N HIS A 81 4.84 -3.29 5.10
CA HIS A 81 5.81 -2.49 4.35
C HIS A 81 5.13 -1.90 3.13
N LEU A 82 5.18 -0.58 3.01
CA LEU A 82 4.63 0.16 1.88
C LEU A 82 5.78 0.66 1.00
N ASP A 83 5.81 0.25 -0.27
CA ASP A 83 6.79 0.77 -1.22
C ASP A 83 6.49 2.25 -1.54
N PRO A 84 7.44 3.17 -1.33
CA PRO A 84 7.22 4.60 -1.56
C PRO A 84 7.05 4.96 -3.04
N ARG A 85 7.44 4.10 -3.98
CA ARG A 85 7.41 4.38 -5.43
C ARG A 85 6.03 4.16 -6.01
N ASP A 86 5.36 3.09 -5.60
CA ASP A 86 4.12 2.64 -6.22
C ASP A 86 3.02 2.22 -5.25
N ARG A 87 3.28 2.33 -3.94
CA ARG A 87 2.39 1.97 -2.85
C ARG A 87 2.02 0.49 -2.82
N THR A 88 2.85 -0.38 -3.38
CA THR A 88 2.73 -1.82 -3.17
C THR A 88 2.85 -2.11 -1.67
N LEU A 89 1.81 -2.72 -1.09
CA LEU A 89 1.75 -3.07 0.31
C LEU A 89 2.07 -4.55 0.49
N THR A 90 3.15 -4.84 1.22
CA THR A 90 3.49 -6.19 1.67
C THR A 90 2.99 -6.37 3.10
N PHE A 91 2.21 -7.42 3.33
CA PHE A 91 1.71 -7.81 4.65
C PHE A 91 2.30 -9.15 5.06
N THR A 92 3.09 -9.12 6.14
CA THR A 92 3.93 -10.24 6.56
C THR A 92 3.45 -10.77 7.91
N ARG A 93 3.35 -12.09 8.00
CA ARG A 93 3.00 -12.80 9.23
C ARG A 93 4.12 -12.68 10.28
N PRO A 94 3.82 -12.98 11.56
CA PRO A 94 4.84 -12.95 12.62
C PRO A 94 6.04 -13.86 12.32
N ASP A 95 5.81 -15.02 11.69
CA ASP A 95 6.84 -15.99 11.28
C ASP A 95 7.72 -15.53 10.10
N GLY A 96 7.45 -14.36 9.52
CA GLY A 96 8.19 -13.80 8.39
C GLY A 96 7.66 -14.21 7.01
N THR A 97 6.64 -15.08 6.92
CA THR A 97 6.02 -15.42 5.64
C THR A 97 5.18 -14.27 5.11
N ILE A 98 5.28 -14.01 3.80
CA ILE A 98 4.45 -12.99 3.13
C ILE A 98 3.03 -13.56 3.01
N HIS A 99 2.06 -12.90 3.65
CA HIS A 99 0.66 -13.27 3.51
C HIS A 99 0.05 -12.74 2.22
N SER A 100 0.34 -11.49 1.88
CA SER A 100 -0.14 -10.84 0.66
C SER A 100 0.79 -9.71 0.23
N GLN A 101 0.81 -9.42 -1.07
CA GLN A 101 1.48 -8.27 -1.65
C GLN A 101 0.60 -7.69 -2.77
N THR A 102 0.12 -6.46 -2.59
CA THR A 102 -0.84 -5.86 -3.52
C THR A 102 -0.56 -4.39 -3.75
N ARG A 103 -0.61 -4.00 -5.03
CA ARG A 103 -0.63 -2.60 -5.45
C ARG A 103 -2.07 -2.10 -5.51
N PRO A 104 -2.41 -0.95 -4.89
CA PRO A 104 -3.77 -0.44 -4.92
C PRO A 104 -4.19 -0.09 -6.36
N PRO A 105 -5.39 -0.53 -6.80
CA PRO A 105 -5.80 -0.37 -8.20
C PRO A 105 -6.08 1.08 -8.60
N GLY A 106 -6.29 1.99 -7.64
CA GLY A 106 -6.56 3.41 -7.90
C GLY A 106 -5.37 4.23 -8.39
N LEU A 107 -4.15 3.66 -8.45
CA LEU A 107 -2.95 4.37 -8.88
C LEU A 107 -2.60 4.05 -10.33
N ARG A 108 -2.35 5.10 -11.12
CA ARG A 108 -1.71 4.98 -12.44
C ARG A 108 -0.41 4.19 -12.32
N PRO A 109 -0.10 3.26 -13.23
CA PRO A 109 1.18 2.55 -13.23
C PRO A 109 2.37 3.52 -13.17
N PRO A 110 3.50 3.13 -12.55
CA PRO A 110 4.74 3.90 -12.61
C PRO A 110 5.13 4.17 -14.08
N ALA A 111 5.67 5.35 -14.36
CA ALA A 111 5.96 5.79 -15.73
C ALA A 111 7.01 4.91 -16.46
N ASP A 112 7.79 4.12 -15.71
CA ASP A 112 8.83 3.21 -16.18
C ASP A 112 8.33 1.76 -16.42
N ALA A 113 7.10 1.41 -16.01
CA ALA A 113 6.52 0.08 -16.21
C ALA A 113 6.27 -0.31 -17.69
N GLY A 114 6.52 0.60 -18.64
CA GLY A 114 6.25 0.44 -20.07
C GLY A 114 7.47 0.25 -20.98
N ARG A 115 8.69 0.08 -20.45
CA ARG A 115 9.90 -0.05 -21.28
C ARG A 115 10.67 -1.33 -20.98
N GLY A 116 10.18 -2.48 -21.46
CA GLY A 116 11.05 -3.66 -21.63
C GLY A 116 10.43 -5.04 -21.40
N ALA A 117 9.53 -5.47 -22.28
CA ALA A 117 9.38 -6.89 -22.61
C ALA A 117 8.69 -7.00 -23.97
N ARG A 118 9.45 -6.83 -25.07
CA ARG A 118 9.03 -7.42 -26.34
C ARG A 118 9.33 -8.92 -26.20
N ALA A 119 8.29 -9.74 -26.06
CA ALA A 119 8.40 -11.17 -26.23
C ALA A 119 8.99 -11.43 -27.63
N GLY A 120 10.24 -11.91 -27.68
CA GLY A 120 10.78 -12.51 -28.89
C GLY A 120 9.98 -13.77 -29.23
N PRO A 121 9.79 -14.10 -30.52
CA PRO A 121 9.07 -15.30 -30.89
C PRO A 121 9.82 -16.55 -30.38
N PRO A 122 9.11 -17.65 -30.06
CA PRO A 122 9.74 -18.89 -29.65
C PRO A 122 10.57 -19.46 -30.81
N GLY A 123 11.89 -19.47 -30.65
CA GLY A 123 12.80 -20.23 -31.51
C GLY A 123 12.58 -21.72 -31.28
N THR A 124 12.22 -22.42 -32.34
CA THR A 124 11.99 -23.87 -32.38
C THR A 124 13.23 -24.65 -31.95
N ALA A 125 13.04 -25.60 -31.02
CA ALA A 125 14.04 -26.61 -30.70
C ALA A 125 14.19 -27.58 -31.88
N SER A 126 15.44 -27.86 -32.27
CA SER A 126 15.80 -29.04 -33.04
C SER A 126 16.73 -29.91 -32.22
N THR A 127 16.19 -31.04 -31.77
CA THR A 127 16.93 -32.20 -31.28
C THR A 127 17.65 -32.87 -32.45
N THR A 128 18.95 -33.13 -32.32
CA THR A 128 19.55 -34.28 -32.98
C THR A 128 20.51 -34.96 -32.00
N ALA A 129 20.17 -36.20 -31.67
CA ALA A 129 21.06 -37.17 -31.06
C ALA A 129 21.81 -37.91 -32.18
N ALA A 130 23.11 -38.13 -31.97
CA ALA A 130 23.89 -39.28 -32.43
C ALA A 130 25.18 -39.34 -31.61
#